data_AF-A0A951JMJ7-F1
#
_entry.id   AF-A0A951JMJ7-F1
#
_cell.length_a   1.000
_cell.length_b   1.000
_cell.length_c   1.000
_cell.angle_alpha   90.00
_cell.angle_beta   90.00
_cell.angle_gamma   90.00
#
_symmetry.space_group_name_H-M   'P 1'
#
loop_
_entity.id
_entity.type
_entity.pdbx_description
1 polymer ?
#
loop_
_entity_poly.entity_id
_entity_poly.type
_entity_poly.pdbx_seq_one_letter_code
_entity_poly.pdbx_strand_id
1 'polypeptide(L)'
;MSTLDTVSGNVVAYAPAAVRGTFVRRAYMHAIGGIIGFAAIEWFLFSSGMAWPIAETMLSGSWLLVLGAFMLVSWGATHVAHTVKSVPMQYLAYAGLVVAEAIIFVPMLALAMTQAPGVIESAAWVTLMGATGLIVVATVTGKDFSFLRGILMWGGILAIVAIVSAVLFGFEMGTWF
;
A
#
# COMPACT_ATOMS: atom_id res chain seq x y z
N MET A 1 16.14 -5.13 1.72
CA MET A 1 16.30 -5.38 3.18
C MET A 1 16.69 -6.84 3.38
N SER A 2 17.93 -7.15 3.80
CA SER A 2 18.35 -8.55 3.99
C SER A 2 17.56 -9.20 5.14
N THR A 3 17.02 -10.38 4.92
CA THR A 3 16.43 -11.25 5.96
C THR A 3 17.49 -11.89 6.86
N LEU A 4 18.76 -11.57 6.60
CA LEU A 4 19.91 -12.01 7.35
C LEU A 4 20.29 -10.93 8.35
N ASP A 5 20.46 -11.33 9.60
CA ASP A 5 21.23 -10.55 10.55
C ASP A 5 22.66 -10.41 9.98
N THR A 6 23.05 -9.20 9.62
CA THR A 6 24.36 -8.88 9.03
C THR A 6 25.54 -9.23 9.95
N VAL A 7 25.28 -9.54 11.23
CA VAL A 7 26.29 -9.99 12.20
C VAL A 7 26.42 -11.52 12.26
N SER A 8 25.34 -12.28 12.03
CA SER A 8 25.32 -13.74 12.27
C SER A 8 24.95 -14.61 11.07
N GLY A 9 24.46 -14.04 9.96
CA GLY A 9 24.08 -14.79 8.76
C GLY A 9 22.82 -15.64 8.89
N ASN A 10 22.11 -15.54 10.02
CA ASN A 10 20.87 -16.29 10.28
C ASN A 10 19.61 -15.52 9.86
N VAL A 11 18.54 -16.25 9.52
CA VAL A 11 17.22 -15.68 9.22
C VAL A 11 16.69 -14.97 10.48
N VAL A 12 16.25 -13.71 10.34
CA VAL A 12 15.77 -12.86 11.45
C VAL A 12 14.70 -13.54 12.32
N ALA A 13 13.92 -14.48 11.77
CA ALA A 13 12.93 -15.26 12.52
C ALA A 13 13.52 -15.98 13.76
N TYR A 14 14.77 -16.46 13.66
CA TYR A 14 15.46 -17.17 14.74
C TYR A 14 16.35 -16.27 15.61
N ALA A 15 16.39 -14.97 15.32
CA ALA A 15 17.19 -14.01 16.08
C ALA A 15 16.55 -13.67 17.45
N PRO A 16 17.33 -13.15 18.42
CA PRO A 16 16.81 -12.68 19.69
C PRO A 16 15.68 -11.66 19.53
N ALA A 17 14.75 -11.62 20.48
CA ALA A 17 13.57 -10.76 20.41
C ALA A 17 13.90 -9.28 20.16
N ALA A 18 14.98 -8.76 20.74
CA ALA A 18 15.45 -7.39 20.53
C ALA A 18 15.86 -7.10 19.06
N VAL A 19 16.49 -8.06 18.39
CA VAL A 19 16.89 -7.96 16.97
C VAL A 19 15.64 -7.97 16.09
N ARG A 20 14.69 -8.88 16.34
CA ARG A 20 13.42 -8.94 15.62
C ARG A 20 12.61 -7.66 15.78
N GLY A 21 12.53 -7.12 17.00
CA GLY A 21 11.84 -5.85 17.28
C GLY A 21 12.47 -4.68 16.51
N THR A 22 13.80 -4.63 16.45
CA THR A 22 14.52 -3.60 15.68
C THR A 22 14.24 -3.73 14.17
N PHE A 23 14.24 -4.96 13.64
CA PHE A 23 13.90 -5.22 12.24
C PHE A 23 12.48 -4.76 11.91
N VAL A 24 11.49 -5.15 12.72
CA VAL A 24 10.09 -4.78 12.55
C VAL A 24 9.92 -3.26 12.60
N ARG A 25 10.52 -2.58 13.58
CA ARG A 25 10.49 -1.12 13.66
C ARG A 25 11.04 -0.47 12.40
N ARG A 26 12.18 -0.94 11.88
CA ARG A 26 12.76 -0.42 10.63
C ARG A 26 11.79 -0.64 9.47
N ALA A 27 11.21 -1.82 9.31
CA ALA A 27 10.23 -2.08 8.25
C ALA A 27 9.05 -1.09 8.28
N TYR A 28 8.49 -0.84 9.46
CA TYR A 28 7.43 0.17 9.63
C TYR A 28 7.90 1.59 9.28
N MET A 29 9.11 1.98 9.66
CA MET A 29 9.65 3.30 9.29
C MET A 29 9.79 3.48 7.78
N HIS A 30 10.14 2.42 7.04
CA HIS A 30 10.20 2.47 5.57
C HIS A 30 8.81 2.60 4.96
N ALA A 31 7.83 1.84 5.49
CA ALA A 31 6.44 1.94 5.06
C ALA A 31 5.87 3.35 5.28
N ILE A 32 6.09 3.93 6.47
CA ILE A 32 5.72 5.32 6.79
C ILE A 32 6.40 6.29 5.81
N GLY A 33 7.69 6.10 5.53
CA GLY A 33 8.41 6.91 4.55
C GLY A 33 7.80 6.84 3.14
N GLY A 34 7.33 5.66 2.73
CA GLY A 34 6.60 5.47 1.46
C GLY A 34 5.28 6.22 1.43
N ILE A 35 4.48 6.13 2.51
CA ILE A 35 3.20 6.84 2.64
C ILE A 35 3.40 8.36 2.59
N ILE A 36 4.42 8.88 3.29
CA ILE A 36 4.74 10.31 3.26
C ILE A 36 5.19 10.72 1.84
N GLY A 37 6.04 9.91 1.20
CA GLY A 37 6.49 10.16 -0.17
C GLY A 37 5.32 10.19 -1.15
N PHE A 38 4.43 9.21 -1.07
CA PHE A 38 3.19 9.15 -1.84
C PHE A 38 2.34 10.42 -1.63
N ALA A 39 2.04 10.78 -0.38
CA ALA A 39 1.23 11.95 -0.06
C ALA A 39 1.87 13.26 -0.56
N ALA A 40 3.20 13.37 -0.49
CA ALA A 40 3.92 14.53 -1.00
C ALA A 40 3.85 14.63 -2.53
N ILE A 41 3.96 13.50 -3.24
CA ILE A 41 3.81 13.46 -4.70
C ILE A 41 2.38 13.84 -5.10
N GLU A 42 1.37 13.27 -4.45
CA GLU A 42 -0.03 13.62 -4.69
C GLU A 42 -0.29 15.10 -4.47
N TRP A 43 0.13 15.62 -3.31
CA TRP A 43 0.00 17.04 -3.01
C TRP A 43 0.65 17.91 -4.09
N PHE A 44 1.84 17.53 -4.56
CA PHE A 44 2.52 18.23 -5.65
C PHE A 44 1.77 18.15 -6.99
N LEU A 45 1.31 16.96 -7.40
CA LEU A 45 0.56 16.76 -8.65
C LEU A 45 -0.75 17.57 -8.66
N PHE A 46 -1.49 17.59 -7.55
CA PHE A 46 -2.74 18.34 -7.44
C PHE A 46 -2.52 19.85 -7.31
N SER A 47 -1.57 20.30 -6.48
CA SER A 47 -1.29 21.74 -6.29
C SER A 47 -0.68 22.40 -7.53
N SER A 48 0.07 21.65 -8.34
CA SER A 48 0.62 22.13 -9.62
C SER A 48 -0.39 22.14 -10.78
N GLY A 49 -1.56 21.52 -10.60
CA GLY A 49 -2.56 21.34 -11.65
C GLY A 49 -2.28 20.20 -12.64
N MET A 50 -1.18 19.46 -12.48
CA MET A 50 -0.83 18.32 -13.35
C MET A 50 -1.76 17.11 -13.16
N ALA A 51 -2.39 16.99 -12.00
CA ALA A 51 -3.28 15.87 -11.68
C ALA A 51 -4.46 15.75 -12.67
N TRP A 52 -5.06 16.86 -13.10
CA TRP A 52 -6.26 16.82 -13.96
C TRP A 52 -5.99 16.28 -15.37
N PRO A 53 -4.97 16.77 -16.12
CA PRO A 53 -4.61 16.18 -17.40
C PRO A 53 -4.22 14.70 -17.32
N ILE A 54 -3.52 14.32 -16.24
CA ILE A 54 -3.15 12.91 -15.98
C ILE A 54 -4.42 12.08 -15.78
N ALA A 55 -5.32 12.52 -14.89
CA ALA A 55 -6.59 11.84 -14.63
C ALA A 55 -7.44 11.70 -15.90
N GLU A 56 -7.61 12.78 -16.67
CA GLU A 56 -8.37 12.77 -17.92
C GLU A 56 -7.81 11.78 -18.95
N THR A 57 -6.48 11.77 -19.11
CA THR A 57 -5.79 10.84 -20.02
C THR A 57 -5.99 9.38 -19.57
N MET A 58 -5.88 9.11 -18.28
CA MET A 58 -6.02 7.75 -17.74
C MET A 58 -7.47 7.25 -17.76
N LEU A 59 -8.43 8.13 -17.49
CA LEU A 59 -9.87 7.80 -17.47
C LEU A 59 -10.48 7.68 -18.87
N SER A 60 -9.94 8.39 -19.87
CA SER A 60 -10.38 8.26 -21.26
C SER A 60 -9.83 6.99 -21.95
N GLY A 61 -8.74 6.43 -21.42
CA GLY A 61 -8.14 5.19 -21.90
C GLY A 61 -8.81 3.93 -21.34
N SER A 62 -8.27 2.77 -21.73
CA SER A 62 -8.68 1.48 -21.14
C SER A 62 -8.07 1.33 -19.75
N TRP A 63 -8.91 1.19 -18.73
CA TRP A 63 -8.46 0.92 -17.36
C TRP A 63 -7.62 -0.35 -17.26
N LEU A 64 -7.88 -1.36 -18.09
CA LEU A 64 -7.06 -2.58 -18.16
C LEU A 64 -5.63 -2.28 -18.63
N LEU A 65 -5.43 -1.30 -19.51
CA LEU A 65 -4.08 -0.89 -19.93
C LEU A 65 -3.35 -0.15 -18.81
N VAL A 66 -4.05 0.72 -18.06
CA VAL A 66 -3.50 1.40 -16.88
C VAL A 66 -3.05 0.38 -15.84
N LEU A 67 -3.93 -0.57 -15.50
CA LEU A 67 -3.62 -1.67 -14.58
C LEU A 67 -2.47 -2.54 -15.12
N GLY A 68 -2.49 -2.87 -16.41
CA GLY A 68 -1.43 -3.64 -17.07
C GLY A 68 -0.07 -2.97 -16.98
N ALA A 69 0.00 -1.67 -17.29
CA ALA A 69 1.23 -0.89 -17.19
C ALA A 69 1.72 -0.80 -15.75
N PHE A 70 0.82 -0.53 -14.80
CA PHE A 70 1.16 -0.50 -13.38
C PHE A 70 1.68 -1.85 -12.88
N MET A 71 1.06 -2.96 -13.27
CA MET A 71 1.54 -4.31 -12.93
C MET A 71 2.97 -4.55 -13.45
N LEU A 72 3.28 -4.13 -14.68
CA LEU A 72 4.63 -4.27 -15.25
C LEU A 72 5.66 -3.43 -14.49
N VAL A 73 5.32 -2.18 -14.17
CA VAL A 73 6.20 -1.29 -13.37
C VAL A 73 6.42 -1.87 -11.98
N SER A 74 5.35 -2.31 -11.31
CA SER A 74 5.40 -2.88 -9.97
C SER A 74 6.19 -4.19 -9.93
N TRP A 75 6.00 -5.05 -10.92
CA TRP A 75 6.80 -6.27 -11.08
C TRP A 75 8.28 -5.96 -11.30
N GLY A 76 8.59 -5.03 -12.21
CA GLY A 76 9.96 -4.62 -12.50
C GLY A 76 10.66 -4.00 -11.29
N ALA A 77 10.01 -3.05 -10.62
CA ALA A 77 10.54 -2.41 -9.41
C ALA A 77 10.80 -3.42 -8.29
N THR A 78 9.84 -4.34 -8.07
CA THR A 78 9.96 -5.40 -7.06
C THR A 78 11.09 -6.37 -7.41
N HIS A 79 11.19 -6.78 -8.68
CA HIS A 79 12.28 -7.64 -9.15
C HIS A 79 13.65 -6.98 -8.93
N VAL A 80 13.80 -5.70 -9.28
CA VAL A 80 15.05 -4.95 -9.05
C VAL A 80 15.35 -4.87 -7.56
N ALA A 81 14.37 -4.47 -6.72
CA ALA A 81 14.56 -4.33 -5.28
C ALA A 81 15.01 -5.64 -4.60
N HIS A 82 14.62 -6.81 -5.13
CA HIS A 82 15.02 -8.11 -4.60
C HIS A 82 16.32 -8.68 -5.18
N THR A 83 16.71 -8.30 -6.40
CA THR A 83 17.90 -8.85 -7.07
C THR A 83 19.15 -8.02 -6.86
N VAL A 84 19.03 -6.71 -6.68
CA VAL A 84 20.19 -5.82 -6.52
C VAL A 84 20.77 -5.90 -5.11
N LYS A 85 22.10 -5.97 -5.02
CA LYS A 85 22.83 -5.97 -3.74
C LYS A 85 23.09 -4.58 -3.18
N SER A 86 23.06 -3.55 -4.03
CA SER A 86 23.32 -2.18 -3.62
C SER A 86 22.10 -1.57 -2.93
N VAL A 87 22.28 -1.13 -1.68
CA VAL A 87 21.24 -0.49 -0.88
C VAL A 87 20.64 0.75 -1.59
N PRO A 88 21.43 1.66 -2.21
CA PRO A 88 20.87 2.79 -2.94
C PRO A 88 19.92 2.38 -4.07
N MET A 89 20.23 1.29 -4.77
CA MET A 89 19.40 0.81 -5.88
C MET A 89 18.10 0.17 -5.38
N GLN A 90 18.11 -0.48 -4.20
CA GLN A 90 16.88 -0.95 -3.55
C GLN A 90 15.96 0.22 -3.20
N TYR A 91 16.51 1.32 -2.69
CA TYR A 91 15.72 2.52 -2.40
C TYR A 91 15.24 3.24 -3.66
N LEU A 92 16.03 3.24 -4.73
CA LEU A 92 15.60 3.82 -6.01
C LEU A 92 14.43 3.02 -6.60
N ALA A 93 14.50 1.69 -6.56
CA ALA A 93 13.38 0.83 -6.97
C ALA A 93 12.13 1.06 -6.10
N TYR A 94 12.30 1.20 -4.78
CA TYR A 94 11.21 1.52 -3.86
C TYR A 94 10.58 2.89 -4.15
N ALA A 95 11.40 3.94 -4.34
CA ALA A 95 10.92 5.28 -4.68
C ALA A 95 10.20 5.29 -6.03
N GLY A 96 10.70 4.54 -7.02
CA GLY A 96 10.01 4.36 -8.30
C GLY A 96 8.63 3.73 -8.14
N LEU A 97 8.49 2.73 -7.27
CA LEU A 97 7.20 2.13 -6.94
C LEU A 97 6.25 3.16 -6.29
N VAL A 98 6.75 3.97 -5.35
CA VAL A 98 5.96 5.03 -4.70
C VAL A 98 5.45 6.08 -5.71
N VAL A 99 6.28 6.44 -6.70
CA VAL A 99 5.87 7.33 -7.80
C VAL A 99 4.80 6.67 -8.68
N ALA A 100 4.97 5.40 -9.02
CA ALA A 100 3.99 4.66 -9.82
C ALA A 100 2.64 4.54 -9.10
N GLU A 101 2.66 4.27 -7.80
CA GLU A 101 1.49 4.26 -6.91
C GLU A 101 0.79 5.63 -6.90
N ALA A 102 1.53 6.74 -6.76
CA ALA A 102 0.93 8.06 -6.86
C ALA A 102 0.22 8.26 -8.22
N ILE A 103 0.90 7.98 -9.33
CA ILE A 103 0.30 8.18 -10.66
C ILE A 103 -1.02 7.39 -10.85
N ILE A 104 -1.10 6.13 -10.40
CA ILE A 104 -2.34 5.36 -10.52
C ILE A 104 -3.44 5.83 -9.55
N PHE A 105 -3.09 6.48 -8.44
CA PHE A 105 -4.05 7.07 -7.50
C PHE A 105 -4.63 8.41 -7.97
N VAL A 106 -3.94 9.16 -8.82
CA VAL A 106 -4.41 10.45 -9.36
C VAL A 106 -5.86 10.41 -9.86
N PRO A 107 -6.28 9.51 -10.79
CA PRO A 107 -7.67 9.50 -11.28
C PRO A 107 -8.69 9.18 -10.18
N MET A 108 -8.33 8.34 -9.20
CA MET A 108 -9.21 8.00 -8.08
C MET A 108 -9.43 9.20 -7.15
N LEU A 109 -8.36 9.93 -6.83
CA LEU A 109 -8.44 11.13 -6.01
C LEU A 109 -9.17 12.27 -6.75
N ALA A 110 -8.92 12.44 -8.06
CA ALA A 110 -9.61 13.43 -8.88
C ALA A 110 -11.14 13.17 -8.92
N LEU A 111 -11.56 11.92 -9.09
CA LEU A 111 -12.98 11.54 -9.02
C LEU A 111 -13.55 11.76 -7.62
N ALA A 112 -12.81 11.41 -6.57
CA ALA A 112 -13.26 11.62 -5.18
C ALA A 112 -13.48 13.11 -4.87
N MET A 113 -12.59 14.00 -5.31
CA MET A 113 -12.73 15.45 -5.13
C MET A 113 -13.97 16.02 -5.82
N THR A 114 -14.33 15.50 -6.99
CA THR A 114 -15.48 15.99 -7.77
C THR A 114 -16.81 15.42 -7.29
N GLN A 115 -16.84 14.16 -6.85
CA GLN A 115 -18.07 13.50 -6.40
C GLN A 115 -18.42 13.78 -4.94
N ALA A 116 -17.42 13.92 -4.07
CA ALA A 116 -17.64 14.11 -2.64
C ALA A 116 -16.60 15.07 -2.04
N PRO A 117 -16.82 16.39 -2.12
CA PRO A 117 -15.93 17.38 -1.53
C PRO A 117 -15.66 17.09 -0.04
N GLY A 118 -14.38 17.09 0.37
CA GLY A 118 -13.96 16.77 1.74
C GLY A 118 -13.79 15.29 2.07
N VAL A 119 -14.14 14.37 1.15
CA VAL A 119 -13.99 12.92 1.38
C VAL A 119 -12.53 12.49 1.57
N ILE A 120 -11.59 13.14 0.88
CA ILE A 120 -10.16 12.81 0.99
C ILE A 120 -9.63 13.16 2.37
N GLU A 121 -9.97 14.34 2.89
CA GLU A 121 -9.53 14.77 4.22
C GLU A 121 -10.08 13.85 5.31
N SER A 122 -11.38 13.52 5.24
CA SER A 122 -11.99 12.60 6.19
C SER A 122 -11.39 11.19 6.09
N ALA A 123 -11.16 10.66 4.88
CA ALA A 123 -10.50 9.38 4.69
C ALA A 123 -9.07 9.36 5.26
N ALA A 124 -8.31 10.45 5.08
CA ALA A 124 -6.97 10.59 5.63
C ALA A 124 -6.99 10.55 7.16
N TRP A 125 -7.86 11.34 7.81
CA TRP A 125 -7.99 11.35 9.27
C TRP A 125 -8.44 10.01 9.85
N VAL A 126 -9.44 9.38 9.25
CA VAL A 126 -9.92 8.06 9.68
C VAL A 126 -8.81 7.01 9.56
N THR A 127 -8.04 7.03 8.47
CA THR A 127 -6.92 6.12 8.26
C THR A 127 -5.81 6.35 9.29
N LEU A 128 -5.42 7.62 9.53
CA LEU A 128 -4.39 7.96 10.51
C LEU A 128 -4.79 7.57 11.92
N MET A 129 -6.03 7.88 12.34
CA MET A 129 -6.52 7.51 13.66
C MET A 129 -6.63 5.99 13.82
N GLY A 130 -7.18 5.29 12.83
CA GLY A 130 -7.31 3.83 12.84
C GLY A 130 -5.96 3.14 12.91
N ALA A 131 -5.02 3.51 12.03
CA ALA A 131 -3.68 2.95 12.01
C ALA A 131 -2.93 3.24 13.31
N THR A 132 -2.98 4.47 13.81
CA THR A 132 -2.34 4.86 15.08
C THR A 132 -2.93 4.08 16.25
N GLY A 133 -4.26 3.99 16.33
CA GLY A 133 -4.94 3.22 17.37
C GLY A 133 -4.54 1.74 17.37
N LEU A 134 -4.53 1.11 16.18
CA LEU A 134 -4.10 -0.28 16.03
C LEU A 134 -2.62 -0.48 16.40
N ILE A 135 -1.73 0.42 15.96
CA ILE A 135 -0.30 0.37 16.31
C ILE A 135 -0.11 0.50 17.82
N VAL A 136 -0.80 1.44 18.48
CA VAL A 136 -0.72 1.62 19.93
C VAL A 136 -1.21 0.36 20.65
N VAL A 137 -2.38 -0.17 20.29
CA VAL A 137 -2.90 -1.40 20.89
C VAL A 137 -1.94 -2.57 20.69
N ALA A 138 -1.44 -2.78 19.47
CA ALA A 138 -0.53 -3.88 19.17
C ALA A 138 0.80 -3.78 19.94
N THR A 139 1.36 -2.57 20.07
CA THR A 139 2.66 -2.35 20.71
C THR A 139 2.58 -2.30 22.24
N VAL A 140 1.52 -1.71 22.81
CA VAL A 140 1.36 -1.58 24.27
C VAL A 140 0.89 -2.89 24.89
N THR A 141 -0.04 -3.62 24.25
CA THR A 141 -0.59 -4.84 24.85
C THR A 141 0.39 -6.00 24.87
N GLY A 142 1.36 -6.03 23.95
CA GLY A 142 2.32 -7.12 23.81
C GLY A 142 1.69 -8.49 23.56
N LYS A 143 0.40 -8.53 23.21
CA LYS A 143 -0.35 -9.78 22.98
C LYS A 143 0.10 -10.43 21.68
N ASP A 144 0.10 -11.76 21.69
CA ASP A 144 0.22 -12.52 20.45
C ASP A 144 -1.13 -12.54 19.72
N PHE A 145 -1.14 -12.00 18.51
CA PHE A 145 -2.30 -11.95 17.62
C PHE A 145 -2.35 -13.11 16.63
N SER A 146 -1.56 -14.17 16.84
CA SER A 146 -1.56 -15.36 15.98
C SER A 146 -2.95 -15.98 15.77
N PHE A 147 -3.87 -15.83 16.73
CA PHE A 147 -5.27 -16.25 16.59
C PHE A 147 -6.03 -15.51 15.46
N LEU A 148 -5.64 -14.27 15.12
CA LEU A 148 -6.25 -13.50 14.03
C LEU A 148 -5.92 -14.08 12.65
N ARG A 149 -4.89 -14.93 12.52
CA ARG A 149 -4.47 -15.49 11.23
C ARG A 149 -5.63 -16.13 10.48
N GLY A 150 -6.38 -17.01 11.14
CA GLY A 150 -7.52 -17.70 10.51
C GLY A 150 -8.63 -16.73 10.10
N ILE A 151 -8.92 -15.75 10.96
CA ILE A 151 -9.95 -14.73 10.73
C ILE A 151 -9.58 -13.85 9.53
N LEU A 152 -8.33 -13.38 9.45
CA LEU A 152 -7.84 -12.54 8.36
C LEU A 152 -7.78 -13.30 7.03
N MET A 153 -7.39 -14.58 7.05
CA MET A 153 -7.40 -15.42 5.84
C MET A 153 -8.82 -15.57 5.28
N TRP A 154 -9.79 -15.92 6.13
CA TRP A 154 -11.18 -16.04 5.69
C TRP A 154 -11.79 -14.70 5.29
N GLY A 155 -11.51 -13.62 6.03
CA GLY A 155 -11.94 -12.27 5.67
C GLY A 155 -11.41 -11.83 4.30
N GLY A 156 -10.15 -12.13 4.00
CA GLY A 156 -9.56 -11.86 2.68
C GLY A 156 -10.22 -12.65 1.54
N ILE A 157 -10.49 -13.94 1.76
CA ILE A 157 -11.21 -14.77 0.78
C ILE A 157 -12.62 -14.21 0.54
N LEU A 158 -13.36 -13.88 1.60
CA LEU A 158 -14.70 -13.29 1.50
C LEU A 158 -14.68 -11.97 0.74
N ALA A 159 -13.68 -11.11 0.97
CA ALA A 159 -13.53 -9.86 0.22
C ALA A 159 -13.31 -10.11 -1.28
N ILE A 160 -12.47 -11.09 -1.66
CA ILE A 160 -12.24 -11.44 -3.06
C ILE A 160 -13.52 -12.00 -3.70
N VAL A 161 -14.21 -12.92 -3.03
CA VAL A 161 -15.48 -13.48 -3.50
C VAL A 161 -16.50 -12.36 -3.70
N ALA A 162 -16.63 -11.44 -2.74
CA ALA A 162 -17.53 -10.30 -2.85
C ALA A 162 -17.20 -9.40 -4.06
N ILE A 163 -15.92 -9.08 -4.29
CA ILE A 163 -15.50 -8.28 -5.45
C ILE A 163 -15.85 -9.00 -6.77
N VAL A 164 -15.52 -10.30 -6.88
CA VAL A 164 -15.80 -11.08 -8.09
C VAL A 164 -17.30 -11.20 -8.33
N SER A 165 -18.08 -11.49 -7.30
CA SER A 165 -19.54 -11.54 -7.39
C SER A 165 -20.14 -10.20 -7.81
N ALA A 166 -19.66 -9.08 -7.25
CA ALA A 166 -20.11 -7.74 -7.63
C ALA A 166 -19.78 -7.40 -9.10
N VAL A 167 -18.64 -7.89 -9.62
CA VAL A 167 -18.26 -7.70 -11.03
C VAL A 167 -19.09 -8.58 -11.98
N LEU A 168 -19.39 -9.83 -11.61
CA LEU A 168 -20.11 -10.78 -12.47
C LEU A 168 -21.63 -10.58 -12.45
N PHE A 169 -22.19 -10.28 -11.29
CA PHE A 169 -23.64 -10.23 -11.06
C PHE A 169 -24.15 -8.81 -10.78
N GLY A 170 -23.26 -7.84 -10.62
CA GLY A 170 -23.62 -6.45 -10.28
C GLY A 170 -23.80 -6.22 -8.78
N PHE A 171 -24.00 -4.95 -8.41
CA PHE A 171 -24.27 -4.51 -7.04
C PHE A 171 -25.77 -4.61 -6.71
N GLU A 172 -26.32 -5.82 -6.72
CA GLU A 172 -27.69 -6.08 -6.29
C GLU A 172 -27.73 -6.62 -4.86
N MET A 173 -28.86 -6.46 -4.16
CA MET A 173 -29.01 -6.97 -2.79
C MET A 173 -28.75 -8.48 -2.72
N GLY A 174 -29.13 -9.23 -3.77
CA GLY A 174 -28.88 -10.68 -3.87
C GLY A 174 -27.40 -11.07 -3.95
N THR A 175 -26.50 -10.15 -4.31
CA THR A 175 -25.05 -10.39 -4.32
C THR A 175 -24.47 -10.47 -2.89
N TRP A 176 -25.25 -10.06 -1.88
CA TRP A 176 -24.83 -9.91 -0.49
C TRP A 176 -25.50 -10.89 0.49
N PHE A 177 -26.39 -11.78 0.00
CA PHE A 177 -27.10 -12.81 0.79
C PHE A 177 -26.93 -14.18 0.14
#